data_AF-A0A1I7XNU8-F1
#
_entry.id   AF-A0A1I7XNU8-F1
#
_cell.length_a   1.000
_cell.length_b   1.000
_cell.length_c   1.000
_cell.angle_alpha   90.00
_cell.angle_beta   90.00
_cell.angle_gamma   90.00
#
_symmetry.space_group_name_H-M   'P 1'
#
loop_
_entity.id
_entity.type
_entity.pdbx_description
1 polymer ?
#
loop_
_entity_poly.entity_id
_entity_poly.type
_entity_poly.pdbx_seq_one_letter_code
_entity_poly.pdbx_strand_id
1 'polypeptide(L)'
;MFMKFNTQLGPPFHVLIDTNFVNFAVKNRLDVMKGFMDCLYAKTTEVRPQGYCGSLNFHKCYIVATCDRDLKRRIRKIPGVPIMYILGHRFSIERMPDAYGAPQN
;
A
#
# COMPACT_ATOMS: atom_id res chain seq x y z
N MET A 1 -9.62 -9.65 -23.17
CA MET A 1 -10.33 -8.80 -22.20
C MET A 1 -10.14 -9.36 -20.79
N PHE A 2 -9.09 -8.97 -20.06
CA PHE A 2 -8.85 -9.36 -18.66
C PHE A 2 -8.00 -8.29 -17.94
N MET A 3 -8.45 -7.04 -17.97
CA MET A 3 -7.91 -5.99 -17.11
C MET A 3 -8.74 -5.93 -15.81
N LYS A 4 -8.46 -6.83 -14.86
CA LYS A 4 -8.87 -6.68 -13.45
C LYS A 4 -7.94 -5.66 -12.76
N PHE A 5 -7.78 -4.48 -13.35
CA PHE A 5 -7.09 -3.36 -12.72
C PHE A 5 -8.15 -2.42 -12.16
N ASN A 6 -8.06 -2.12 -10.88
CA ASN A 6 -9.01 -1.27 -10.19
C ASN A 6 -8.70 0.19 -10.58
N THR A 7 -9.42 0.72 -11.58
CA THR A 7 -9.26 2.09 -12.11
C THR A 7 -9.65 3.18 -11.11
N GLN A 8 -10.16 2.81 -9.92
CA GLN A 8 -10.41 3.70 -8.79
C GLN A 8 -9.18 3.95 -7.91
N LEU A 9 -8.02 3.37 -8.25
CA LEU A 9 -6.73 3.70 -7.64
C LEU A 9 -6.26 5.05 -8.18
N GLY A 10 -6.83 6.13 -7.64
CA GLY A 10 -6.40 7.52 -7.88
C GLY A 10 -6.02 8.19 -6.56
N PRO A 11 -5.19 9.26 -6.59
CA PRO A 11 -4.86 10.01 -5.38
C PRO A 11 -6.12 10.65 -4.76
N PRO A 12 -6.26 10.65 -3.42
CA PRO A 12 -5.33 10.13 -2.42
C PRO A 12 -5.38 8.61 -2.26
N PHE A 13 -4.22 7.97 -2.24
CA PHE A 13 -4.13 6.52 -1.98
C PHE A 13 -4.36 6.24 -0.49
N HIS A 14 -5.25 5.31 -0.20
CA HIS A 14 -5.47 4.82 1.16
C HIS A 14 -4.57 3.61 1.43
N VAL A 15 -3.64 3.74 2.37
CA VAL A 15 -2.74 2.66 2.78
C VAL A 15 -3.18 2.15 4.15
N LEU A 16 -3.43 0.84 4.24
CA LEU A 16 -3.60 0.12 5.50
C LEU A 16 -2.22 -0.31 5.98
N ILE A 17 -1.82 0.22 7.12
CA ILE A 17 -0.51 -0.06 7.71
C ILE A 17 -0.67 -1.00 8.88
N ASP A 18 0.05 -2.11 8.83
CA ASP A 18 0.13 -3.05 9.94
C ASP A 18 1.11 -2.55 11.03
N THR A 19 0.83 -2.85 12.30
CA THR A 19 1.69 -2.46 13.43
C THR A 19 3.12 -3.01 13.27
N ASN A 20 3.23 -4.23 12.74
CA ASN A 20 4.52 -4.86 12.47
C ASN A 20 5.32 -4.13 11.38
N PHE A 21 4.64 -3.53 10.41
CA PHE A 21 5.28 -2.74 9.35
C PHE A 21 5.90 -1.46 9.92
N VAL A 22 5.17 -0.76 10.79
CA VAL A 22 5.68 0.43 11.50
C VAL A 22 6.89 0.07 12.36
N ASN A 23 6.79 -1.00 13.14
CA ASN A 23 7.90 -1.47 13.98
C ASN A 23 9.16 -1.78 13.14
N PHE A 24 8.97 -2.39 11.96
CA PHE A 24 10.07 -2.67 11.04
C PHE A 24 10.66 -1.40 10.42
N ALA A 25 9.82 -0.43 10.04
CA ALA A 25 10.26 0.85 9.50
C ALA A 25 11.07 1.65 10.53
N VAL A 26 10.58 1.76 11.77
CA VAL A 26 11.27 2.45 12.87
C VAL A 26 12.62 1.77 13.17
N LYS A 27 12.65 0.43 13.22
CA LYS A 27 13.88 -0.34 13.46
C LYS A 27 14.96 -0.08 12.39
N ASN A 28 14.55 0.09 11.14
CA ASN A 28 15.47 0.37 10.02
C ASN A 28 15.69 1.87 9.77
N ARG A 29 15.18 2.77 10.63
CA ARG A 29 15.23 4.23 10.44
C ARG A 29 14.67 4.67 9.09
N LEU A 30 13.57 4.05 8.67
CA LEU A 30 12.86 4.38 7.44
C LEU A 30 11.67 5.29 7.76
N ASP A 31 11.60 6.43 7.09
CA ASP A 31 10.43 7.30 7.12
C ASP A 31 9.30 6.69 6.29
N VAL A 32 8.22 6.29 6.95
CA VAL A 32 7.07 5.61 6.34
C VAL A 32 6.39 6.51 5.31
N MET A 33 6.09 7.76 5.68
CA MET A 33 5.48 8.76 4.79
C MET A 33 6.34 9.05 3.56
N LYS A 34 7.65 9.22 3.76
CA LYS A 34 8.59 9.46 2.67
C LYS A 34 8.68 8.24 1.76
N GLY A 35 8.76 7.05 2.34
CA GLY A 35 8.76 5.79 1.60
C GLY A 35 7.52 5.58 0.74
N PHE A 36 6.34 5.95 1.24
CA PHE A 36 5.11 5.92 0.46
C PHE A 36 5.13 6.93 -0.68
N MET A 37 5.62 8.15 -0.44
CA MET A 37 5.76 9.17 -1.47
C MET A 37 6.75 8.76 -2.55
N ASP A 38 7.90 8.21 -2.19
CA ASP A 38 8.93 7.74 -3.12
C ASP A 38 8.45 6.55 -3.96
N CYS A 39 7.52 5.74 -3.42
CA CYS A 39 7.05 4.53 -4.09
C CYS A 39 5.76 4.73 -4.90
N LEU A 40 4.88 5.66 -4.50
CA LEU A 40 3.59 5.94 -5.15
C LEU A 40 3.60 7.25 -5.97
N TYR A 41 4.63 8.09 -5.80
CA TYR A 41 4.74 9.43 -6.39
C TYR A 41 3.49 10.30 -6.18
N ALA A 42 2.74 10.04 -5.11
CA ALA A 42 1.43 10.62 -4.90
C ALA A 42 1.12 10.78 -3.41
N LYS A 43 0.19 11.70 -3.12
CA LYS A 43 -0.27 11.97 -1.76
C LYS A 43 -0.95 10.74 -1.17
N THR A 44 -0.38 10.25 -0.08
CA THR A 44 -0.85 9.07 0.64
C THR A 44 -1.61 9.48 1.89
N THR A 45 -2.78 8.88 2.13
CA THR A 45 -3.53 9.06 3.38
C THR A 45 -3.45 7.76 4.17
N GLU A 46 -2.76 7.81 5.31
CA GLU A 46 -2.65 6.67 6.21
C GLU A 46 -4.00 6.44 6.90
N VAL A 47 -4.64 5.31 6.61
CA VAL A 47 -5.87 4.93 7.30
C VAL A 47 -5.48 3.96 8.41
N ARG A 48 -5.36 4.47 9.63
CA ARG A 48 -5.36 3.58 10.79
C ARG A 48 -6.78 3.02 10.93
N PRO A 49 -6.97 1.70 11.07
CA PRO A 49 -8.28 1.14 11.39
C PRO A 49 -8.63 1.55 12.83
N GLN A 50 -9.09 2.78 13.01
CA GLN A 50 -9.74 3.17 14.24
C GLN A 50 -11.17 2.70 14.14
N GLY A 51 -11.50 1.68 14.94
CA GLY A 51 -12.89 1.45 15.30
C GLY A 51 -13.39 2.70 16.00
N TYR A 52 -14.24 3.48 15.33
CA TYR A 52 -15.52 3.98 15.84
C TYR A 52 -16.20 4.84 14.76
N CYS A 53 -17.36 4.33 14.33
CA CYS A 53 -18.52 4.92 13.67
C CYS A 53 -18.45 6.35 13.11
N GLY A 54 -18.72 6.47 11.80
CA GLY A 54 -19.18 7.71 11.17
C GLY A 54 -18.95 7.71 9.66
N SER A 55 -19.86 7.07 8.89
CA SER A 55 -19.94 7.10 7.42
C SER A 55 -18.61 7.27 6.68
N LEU A 56 -17.65 6.37 6.92
CA LEU A 56 -16.47 6.30 6.09
C LEU A 56 -16.87 5.59 4.81
N ASN A 57 -16.92 6.35 3.71
CA ASN A 57 -16.91 5.80 2.36
C ASN A 57 -15.93 4.61 2.35
N PHE A 58 -16.46 3.40 2.20
CA PHE A 58 -15.65 2.21 1.97
C PHE A 58 -15.04 2.37 0.57
N HIS A 59 -14.02 3.22 0.47
CA HIS A 59 -13.26 3.41 -0.74
C HIS A 59 -12.73 2.02 -1.11
N LYS A 60 -13.17 1.49 -2.26
CA LYS A 60 -12.96 0.10 -2.68
C LYS A 60 -11.48 -0.25 -2.95
N CYS A 61 -10.54 0.64 -2.60
CA CYS A 61 -9.15 0.62 -3.00
C CYS A 61 -8.27 0.92 -1.78
N TYR A 62 -7.71 -0.13 -1.16
CA TYR A 62 -6.70 -0.02 -0.12
C TYR A 62 -5.40 -0.69 -0.57
N ILE A 63 -4.27 -0.04 -0.33
CA ILE A 63 -2.93 -0.64 -0.45
C ILE A 63 -2.61 -1.23 0.92
N VAL A 64 -2.15 -2.47 0.98
CA VAL A 64 -1.82 -3.09 2.26
C VAL A 64 -0.30 -3.09 2.46
N ALA A 65 0.18 -2.38 3.47
CA ALA A 65 1.59 -2.35 3.86
C ALA A 65 1.86 -3.39 4.96
N THR A 66 2.49 -4.51 4.58
CA THR A 66 2.86 -5.57 5.52
C THR A 66 4.14 -6.30 5.10
N CYS A 67 4.97 -6.61 6.09
CA CYS A 67 6.19 -7.40 5.91
C CYS A 67 5.95 -8.91 6.10
N ASP A 68 4.78 -9.32 6.61
CA ASP A 68 4.49 -10.71 6.98
C ASP A 68 4.27 -11.60 5.74
N ARG A 69 4.95 -12.76 5.69
CA ARG A 69 4.91 -13.63 4.51
C ARG A 69 3.55 -14.32 4.34
N ASP A 70 2.91 -14.73 5.43
CA ASP A 70 1.64 -15.43 5.42
C ASP A 70 0.48 -14.48 5.14
N LEU A 71 0.50 -13.27 5.72
CA LEU A 71 -0.46 -12.23 5.42
C LEU A 71 -0.37 -11.81 3.95
N LYS A 72 0.85 -11.63 3.42
CA LYS A 72 1.05 -11.40 1.98
C LYS A 72 0.49 -12.55 1.14
N ARG A 73 0.72 -13.81 1.52
CA ARG A 73 0.16 -14.97 0.80
C ARG A 73 -1.37 -14.96 0.81
N ARG A 74 -2.00 -14.56 1.92
CA ARG A 74 -3.47 -14.41 2.02
C ARG A 74 -3.99 -13.29 1.14
N ILE A 75 -3.38 -12.11 1.17
CA ILE A 75 -3.81 -10.94 0.37
C ILE A 75 -3.57 -11.19 -1.13
N ARG A 76 -2.51 -11.91 -1.51
CA ARG A 76 -2.29 -12.32 -2.90
C ARG A 76 -3.42 -13.19 -3.48
N LYS A 77 -4.24 -13.83 -2.66
CA LYS A 77 -5.44 -14.54 -3.15
C LYS A 77 -6.51 -13.57 -3.66
N ILE A 78 -6.49 -12.32 -3.21
CA ILE A 78 -7.44 -11.28 -3.61
C ILE A 78 -6.87 -10.56 -4.86
N PRO A 79 -7.54 -10.64 -6.03
CA PRO A 79 -7.11 -9.93 -7.22
C PRO A 79 -7.39 -8.42 -7.09
N GLY A 80 -6.47 -7.58 -7.58
CA GLY A 80 -6.65 -6.12 -7.61
C GLY A 80 -6.26 -5.38 -6.32
N VAL A 81 -5.75 -6.08 -5.29
CA VAL A 81 -5.21 -5.45 -4.07
C VAL A 81 -3.69 -5.33 -4.18
N PRO A 82 -3.14 -4.09 -4.18
CA PRO A 82 -1.69 -3.87 -4.14
C PRO A 82 -1.13 -4.17 -2.74
N ILE A 83 0.06 -4.77 -2.71
CA ILE A 83 0.73 -5.13 -1.47
C ILE A 83 2.06 -4.39 -1.40
N MET A 84 2.24 -3.57 -0.38
CA MET A 84 3.49 -2.89 -0.10
C MET A 84 4.27 -3.63 0.98
N TYR A 85 5.58 -3.76 0.79
CA TYR A 85 6.49 -4.36 1.75
C TYR A 85 7.83 -3.63 1.74
N ILE A 86 8.58 -3.79 2.83
CA ILE A 86 9.95 -3.27 2.91
C ILE A 86 10.88 -4.39 2.48
N LEU A 87 11.76 -4.09 1.52
CA LEU A 87 12.82 -4.99 1.08
C LEU A 87 14.16 -4.26 1.26
N GLY A 88 14.95 -4.72 2.23
CA GLY A 88 16.18 -4.03 2.64
C GLY A 88 15.86 -2.66 3.23
N HIS A 89 16.33 -1.60 2.56
CA HIS A 89 16.12 -0.19 2.96
C HIS A 89 15.20 0.57 1.99
N ARG A 90 14.38 -0.14 1.21
CA ARG A 90 13.45 0.45 0.23
C ARG A 90 12.05 -0.13 0.36
N PHE A 91 11.07 0.69 0.01
CA PHE A 91 9.67 0.31 -0.10
C PHE A 91 9.43 -0.26 -1.50
N SER A 92 8.69 -1.35 -1.59
CA SER A 92 8.35 -1.99 -2.86
C SER A 92 6.89 -2.38 -2.86
N ILE A 93 6.24 -2.27 -4.02
CA ILE A 93 4.83 -2.61 -4.19
C ILE A 93 4.70 -3.72 -5.22
N GLU A 94 3.95 -4.75 -4.87
CA GLU A 94 3.50 -5.80 -5.78
C GLU A 94 2.10 -5.47 -6.31
N ARG A 95 1.83 -5.89 -7.55
CA ARG A 95 0.51 -5.79 -8.21
C ARG A 95 -0.02 -4.38 -8.41
N MET A 96 0.85 -3.37 -8.35
CA MET A 96 0.51 -2.04 -8.82
C MET A 96 0.54 -2.04 -10.36
N PRO A 97 -0.50 -1.51 -11.04
CA PRO A 97 -0.41 -1.28 -12.48
C PRO A 97 0.72 -0.29 -12.77
N ASP A 98 1.54 -0.55 -13.80
CA ASP A 98 2.69 0.26 -14.24
C ASP A 98 2.36 1.73 -14.57
N ALA A 99 1.09 2.13 -14.50
CA ALA A 99 0.58 3.45 -14.82
C ALA A 99 0.93 4.56 -13.80
N TYR A 100 1.54 4.24 -12.65
CA TYR A 100 1.65 5.21 -11.53
C TYR A 100 3.03 5.34 -10.86
N GLY A 101 4.16 4.96 -11.47
CA GLY A 101 5.43 5.18 -10.75
C GLY A 101 6.78 4.82 -11.35
N ALA A 102 6.97 4.82 -12.67
CA ALA A 102 8.34 4.76 -13.21
C ALA A 102 8.50 5.66 -14.45
N PRO A 103 9.55 6.51 -14.52
CA PRO A 103 10.00 7.02 -15.81
C PRO A 103 10.45 5.82 -16.66
N GLN A 104 9.88 5.69 -17.85
CA GLN A 104 10.41 4.80 -18.88
C GLN A 104 11.76 5.38 -19.32
N ASN A 105 12.85 4.73 -18.94
CA ASN A 105 14.15 4.88 -19.62
C ASN A 105 14.48 3.56 -20.30
#